data_AF-A0A7S1FRX3-F1
#
_entry.id   AF-A0A7S1FRX3-F1
#
_cell.length_a   1.000
_cell.length_b   1.000
_cell.length_c   1.000
_cell.angle_alpha   90.00
_cell.angle_beta   90.00
_cell.angle_gamma   90.00
#
_symmetry.space_group_name_H-M   'P 1'
#
loop_
_entity.id
_entity.type
_entity.pdbx_description
1 polymer ?
#
loop_
_entity_poly.entity_id
_entity_poly.type
_entity_poly.pdbx_seq_one_letter_code
_entity_poly.pdbx_strand_id
1 'polypeptide(L)'
;MNLGAAKRLRKELLNLERPSTKTNRNDQDEDVIYLRPSSASSILRWTAKIRGPPDTPFAGGIYGLSIVCGSDYPLSPPTIKFDTSMSVGTINCTDKIFHPNIHFQSGEICLDILRREWSPAW
;
A
#
# COMPACT_ATOMS: atom_id res chain seq x y z
N MET A 1 2.86 23.65 -0.73
CA MET A 1 2.36 22.36 -0.23
C MET A 1 0.92 22.54 0.22
N ASN A 2 -0.04 21.76 -0.30
CA ASN A 2 -1.42 21.78 0.19
C ASN A 2 -1.45 21.18 1.62
N LEU A 3 -1.83 21.99 2.60
CA LEU A 3 -1.81 21.60 4.02
C LEU A 3 -2.89 20.55 4.35
N GLY A 4 -3.94 20.45 3.54
CA GLY A 4 -5.09 19.55 3.75
C GLY A 4 -4.71 18.07 3.65
N ALA A 5 -4.10 17.66 2.54
CA ALA A 5 -3.67 16.28 2.31
C ALA A 5 -2.71 15.79 3.42
N ALA A 6 -1.71 16.61 3.75
CA ALA A 6 -0.76 16.28 4.81
C ALA A 6 -1.42 16.15 6.19
N LYS A 7 -2.42 16.98 6.50
CA LYS A 7 -3.18 16.87 7.78
C LYS A 7 -4.01 15.60 7.83
N ARG A 8 -4.68 15.24 6.73
CA ARG A 8 -5.45 13.99 6.59
C ARG A 8 -4.55 12.77 6.78
N LEU A 9 -3.43 12.71 6.06
CA LEU A 9 -2.49 11.57 6.11
C LEU A 9 -1.82 11.41 7.48
N ARG A 10 -1.53 12.51 8.19
CA ARG A 10 -1.05 12.43 9.59
C ARG A 10 -2.10 11.80 10.52
N LYS A 11 -3.38 12.12 10.32
CA LYS A 11 -4.47 11.51 11.10
C LYS A 11 -4.58 10.01 10.81
N GLU A 12 -4.42 9.60 9.56
CA GLU A 12 -4.39 8.19 9.17
C GLU A 12 -3.20 7.45 9.77
N LEU A 13 -1.99 8.05 9.74
CA LEU A 13 -0.81 7.49 10.41
C LEU A 13 -1.07 7.23 11.90
N LEU A 14 -1.62 8.23 12.61
CA LEU A 14 -1.96 8.08 14.01
C LEU A 14 -3.01 7.00 14.26
N ASN A 15 -3.93 6.77 13.31
CA ASN A 15 -4.90 5.69 13.42
C ASN A 15 -4.26 4.32 13.21
N LEU A 16 -3.29 4.20 12.31
CA LEU A 16 -2.53 2.98 12.04
C LEU A 16 -1.60 2.61 13.21
N GLU A 17 -0.97 3.61 13.84
CA GLU A 17 -0.04 3.43 14.97
C GLU A 17 -0.76 3.16 16.30
N ARG A 18 -2.09 3.30 16.37
CA ARG A 18 -2.83 2.99 17.59
C ARG A 18 -2.61 1.52 17.95
N PRO A 19 -2.09 1.22 19.15
CA PRO A 19 -1.97 -0.15 19.63
C PRO A 19 -3.33 -0.80 19.54
N SER A 20 -3.46 -1.88 18.77
CA SER A 20 -4.74 -2.54 18.63
C SER A 20 -5.11 -3.18 19.98
N THR A 21 -6.18 -2.70 20.62
CA THR A 21 -6.81 -3.32 21.80
C THR A 21 -7.52 -4.65 21.48
N LYS A 22 -7.09 -5.36 20.45
CA LYS A 22 -7.83 -6.47 19.86
C LYS A 22 -7.27 -7.81 20.35
N THR A 23 -7.68 -8.20 21.55
CA THR A 23 -7.50 -9.53 22.16
C THR A 23 -8.42 -10.61 21.55
N ASN A 24 -9.06 -10.36 20.42
CA ASN A 24 -9.94 -11.32 19.72
C ASN A 24 -10.18 -10.87 18.26
N ARG A 25 -9.12 -10.83 17.45
CA ARG A 25 -9.28 -10.88 15.98
C ARG A 25 -8.86 -12.27 15.55
N ASN A 26 -9.78 -13.00 14.92
CA ASN A 26 -9.42 -14.18 14.13
C ASN A 26 -8.24 -13.79 13.20
N ASP A 27 -7.29 -14.71 13.01
CA ASP A 27 -5.98 -14.64 12.30
C ASP A 27 -5.93 -14.02 10.88
N GLN A 28 -6.92 -13.25 10.44
CA GLN A 28 -7.10 -12.80 9.06
C GLN A 28 -6.50 -11.41 8.74
N ASP A 29 -5.86 -10.72 9.68
CA ASP A 29 -5.17 -9.44 9.42
C ASP A 29 -3.67 -9.64 9.07
N GLU A 30 -3.28 -10.82 8.61
CA GLU A 30 -1.89 -11.14 8.20
C GLU A 30 -1.56 -10.69 6.76
N ASP A 31 -2.50 -10.17 5.99
CA ASP A 31 -2.23 -9.84 4.57
C ASP A 31 -1.36 -8.59 4.42
N VAL A 32 -1.44 -7.63 5.35
CA VAL A 32 -0.59 -6.42 5.34
C VAL A 32 0.52 -6.57 6.38
N ILE A 33 1.75 -6.75 5.91
CA ILE A 33 2.93 -6.87 6.78
C ILE A 33 3.26 -5.52 7.42
N TYR A 34 3.27 -4.46 6.61
CA TYR A 34 3.37 -3.09 7.11
C TYR A 34 2.81 -2.08 6.10
N LEU A 35 2.43 -0.91 6.61
CA LEU A 35 2.14 0.30 5.84
C LEU A 35 2.70 1.50 6.62
N ARG A 36 3.60 2.27 6.01
CA ARG A 36 4.27 3.39 6.68
C ARG A 36 4.76 4.46 5.71
N PRO A 37 5.02 5.70 6.17
CA PRO A 37 5.68 6.71 5.37
C PRO A 37 7.05 6.22 4.90
N SER A 38 7.42 6.53 3.65
CA SER A 38 8.72 6.14 3.08
C SER A 38 9.89 6.88 3.72
N SER A 39 9.66 8.09 4.26
CA SER A 39 10.64 8.85 5.01
C SER A 39 9.97 9.75 6.05
N ALA A 40 10.72 10.16 7.07
CA ALA A 40 10.24 11.10 8.09
C ALA A 40 9.89 12.49 7.52
N SER A 41 10.46 12.85 6.38
CA SER A 41 10.27 14.15 5.73
C SER A 41 9.13 14.19 4.70
N SER A 42 8.57 13.04 4.31
CA SER A 42 7.58 12.97 3.24
C SER A 42 6.35 12.14 3.63
N ILE A 43 5.35 12.80 4.22
CA ILE A 43 4.06 12.19 4.54
C ILE A 43 3.21 11.87 3.30
N LEU A 44 3.61 12.33 2.11
CA LEU A 44 2.91 12.08 0.84
C LEU A 44 3.39 10.80 0.15
N ARG A 45 4.47 10.18 0.64
CA ARG A 45 5.03 8.95 0.06
C ARG A 45 5.02 7.86 1.10
N TRP A 46 4.49 6.71 0.73
CA TRP A 46 4.31 5.57 1.62
C TRP A 46 4.85 4.32 0.95
N THR A 47 5.25 3.38 1.79
CA THR A 47 5.63 2.03 1.39
C THR A 47 4.80 1.04 2.19
N ALA A 48 4.38 -0.01 1.50
CA ALA A 48 3.73 -1.15 2.13
C ALA A 48 4.38 -2.46 1.69
N LYS A 49 4.21 -3.49 2.52
CA LYS A 49 4.44 -4.88 2.12
C LYS A 49 3.19 -5.68 2.39
N ILE A 50 2.78 -6.47 1.41
CA ILE A 50 1.63 -7.37 1.51
C ILE A 50 2.06 -8.81 1.25
N ARG A 51 1.33 -9.76 1.84
CA ARG A 51 1.45 -11.18 1.54
C ARG A 51 0.56 -11.53 0.37
N GLY A 52 1.03 -12.45 -0.47
CA GLY A 52 0.17 -13.04 -1.49
C GLY A 52 -0.92 -13.89 -0.84
N PRO A 53 -2.19 -13.77 -1.26
CA PRO A 53 -3.29 -14.48 -0.63
C PRO A 53 -3.11 -16.01 -0.69
N PRO A 54 -3.57 -16.74 0.35
CA PRO A 54 -3.59 -18.20 0.31
C PRO A 54 -4.48 -18.70 -0.84
N ASP A 55 -4.25 -19.94 -1.27
CA ASP A 55 -5.00 -20.59 -2.35
C ASP A 55 -4.96 -19.84 -3.70
N THR A 56 -3.94 -18.99 -3.89
CA THR A 56 -3.63 -18.34 -5.18
C THR A 56 -2.21 -18.68 -5.62
N PRO A 57 -1.86 -18.48 -6.91
CA PRO A 57 -0.47 -18.60 -7.37
C PRO A 57 0.52 -17.65 -6.69
N PHE A 58 0.03 -16.67 -5.94
CA PHE A 58 0.84 -15.68 -5.22
C PHE A 58 1.13 -16.10 -3.77
N ALA A 59 0.51 -17.18 -3.28
CA ALA A 59 0.66 -17.66 -1.91
C ALA A 59 2.13 -17.84 -1.51
N GLY A 60 2.49 -17.35 -0.33
CA GLY A 60 3.86 -17.35 0.19
C GLY A 60 4.77 -16.24 -0.36
N GLY A 61 4.33 -15.49 -1.38
CA GLY A 61 5.02 -14.31 -1.88
C GLY A 61 4.84 -13.10 -0.95
N ILE A 62 5.85 -12.23 -0.91
CA ILE A 62 5.77 -10.91 -0.25
C ILE A 62 6.02 -9.84 -1.29
N TYR A 63 5.08 -8.91 -1.44
CA TYR A 63 5.11 -7.90 -2.48
C TYR A 63 5.26 -6.50 -1.89
N GLY A 64 6.23 -5.75 -2.38
CA GLY A 64 6.42 -4.35 -2.04
C GLY A 64 5.51 -3.44 -2.85
N LEU A 65 4.98 -2.40 -2.21
CA LEU A 65 4.16 -1.38 -2.83
C LEU A 65 4.78 0.00 -2.58
N SER A 66 4.76 0.82 -3.63
CA SER A 66 5.00 2.27 -3.56
C SER A 66 3.68 3.00 -3.68
N ILE A 67 3.45 3.96 -2.78
CA ILE A 67 2.19 4.70 -2.68
C ILE A 67 2.54 6.19 -2.66
N VAL A 68 1.91 6.96 -3.55
CA VAL A 68 2.11 8.41 -3.64
C VAL A 68 0.76 9.10 -3.58
N CYS A 69 0.57 9.91 -2.53
CA CYS A 69 -0.63 10.72 -2.36
C CYS A 69 -0.38 12.11 -2.97
N GLY A 70 -1.26 12.51 -3.89
CA GLY A 70 -1.25 13.83 -4.52
C GLY A 70 -1.57 14.96 -3.52
N SER A 71 -1.38 16.21 -3.95
CA SER A 71 -1.73 17.39 -3.14
C SER A 71 -3.24 17.53 -2.91
N ASP A 72 -4.04 16.89 -3.74
CA ASP A 72 -5.50 16.86 -3.72
C ASP A 72 -6.07 15.65 -2.97
N TYR A 73 -5.23 14.76 -2.43
CA TYR A 73 -5.68 13.67 -1.58
C TYR A 73 -6.48 14.21 -0.37
N PRO A 74 -7.65 13.62 -0.03
CA PRO A 74 -8.23 12.39 -0.57
C PRO A 74 -9.30 12.62 -1.66
N LEU A 75 -9.37 13.79 -2.29
CA LEU A 75 -10.31 14.03 -3.41
C LEU A 75 -9.95 13.17 -4.62
N SER A 76 -8.65 13.03 -4.90
CA SER A 76 -8.13 12.07 -5.87
C SER A 76 -7.49 10.87 -5.16
N PRO A 77 -7.52 9.68 -5.79
CA PRO A 77 -6.91 8.48 -5.24
C PRO A 77 -5.38 8.62 -5.11
N PRO A 78 -4.75 7.83 -4.23
CA PRO A 78 -3.32 7.68 -4.25
C PRO A 78 -2.88 6.89 -5.50
N THR A 79 -1.70 7.20 -6.03
CA THR A 79 -1.05 6.36 -7.05
C THR A 79 -0.33 5.21 -6.35
N ILE A 80 -0.75 3.99 -6.63
CA ILE A 80 -0.16 2.76 -6.06
C ILE A 80 0.47 1.92 -7.17
N LYS A 81 1.70 1.44 -6.94
CA LYS A 81 2.41 0.53 -7.84
C LYS A 81 3.14 -0.56 -7.06
N PHE A 82 3.21 -1.76 -7.63
CA PHE A 82 4.15 -2.78 -7.18
C PHE A 82 5.59 -2.31 -7.42
N ASP A 83 6.43 -2.45 -6.40
CA ASP A 83 7.85 -2.13 -6.52
C ASP A 83 8.57 -3.27 -7.22
N THR A 84 8.88 -3.08 -8.50
CA THR A 84 9.57 -4.06 -9.35
C THR A 84 11.09 -3.90 -9.34
N SER A 85 11.63 -2.96 -8.55
CA SER A 85 13.03 -2.52 -8.58
C SER A 85 13.88 -2.99 -7.39
N MET A 86 13.25 -3.57 -6.36
CA MET A 86 13.96 -4.08 -5.19
C MET A 86 14.68 -5.39 -5.51
N SER A 87 15.99 -5.43 -5.33
CA SER A 87 16.82 -6.60 -5.59
C SER A 87 16.88 -7.52 -4.35
N VAL A 88 16.71 -8.82 -4.60
CA VAL A 88 17.16 -9.97 -3.79
C VAL A 88 18.21 -9.60 -2.74
N GLY A 89 17.86 -9.71 -1.46
CA GLY A 89 18.84 -9.49 -0.39
C GLY A 89 18.37 -9.77 1.03
N THR A 90 17.10 -9.57 1.39
CA THR A 90 16.64 -9.91 2.75
C THR A 90 15.15 -10.19 2.80
N ILE A 91 14.81 -11.45 3.10
CA ILE A 91 13.48 -12.03 3.30
C ILE A 91 12.56 -11.99 2.06
N ASN A 92 12.51 -13.11 1.32
CA ASN A 92 11.38 -13.59 0.49
C ASN A 92 10.47 -12.57 -0.22
N CYS A 93 11.03 -11.48 -0.78
CA CYS A 93 10.25 -10.54 -1.57
C CYS A 93 10.18 -11.04 -3.01
N THR A 94 8.99 -11.08 -3.59
CA THR A 94 8.76 -11.48 -4.97
C THR A 94 8.79 -10.23 -5.85
N ASP A 95 9.89 -10.05 -6.58
CA ASP A 95 10.20 -8.80 -7.31
C ASP A 95 9.29 -8.55 -8.51
N LYS A 96 8.64 -9.59 -9.04
CA LYS A 96 7.77 -9.48 -10.21
C LYS A 96 6.45 -10.22 -9.99
N ILE A 97 5.37 -9.52 -10.26
CA ILE A 97 4.02 -10.07 -10.21
C ILE A 97 3.47 -10.17 -11.63
N PHE A 98 3.02 -11.36 -12.00
CA PHE A 98 2.35 -11.62 -13.26
C PHE A 98 0.85 -11.69 -13.00
N HIS A 99 0.13 -10.59 -13.26
CA HIS A 99 -1.29 -10.46 -12.98
C HIS A 99 -1.97 -9.62 -14.08
N PRO A 100 -3.18 -9.98 -14.57
CA PRO A 100 -3.84 -9.26 -15.66
C PRO A 100 -4.01 -7.74 -15.41
N ASN A 101 -4.18 -7.35 -14.15
CA ASN A 101 -4.37 -5.96 -13.74
C ASN A 101 -3.09 -5.26 -13.29
N ILE A 102 -1.91 -5.87 -13.47
CA ILE A 102 -0.63 -5.26 -13.07
C ILE A 102 0.30 -5.21 -14.28
N HIS A 103 0.77 -4.02 -14.62
CA HIS A 103 1.72 -3.85 -15.71
C HIS A 103 3.08 -4.47 -15.32
N PHE A 104 3.53 -5.46 -16.09
CA PHE A 104 4.65 -6.33 -15.72
C PHE A 104 5.97 -5.60 -15.41
N GLN A 105 6.26 -4.51 -16.12
CA GLN A 105 7.52 -3.79 -15.96
C GLN A 105 7.42 -2.64 -14.96
N SER A 106 6.33 -1.88 -14.99
CA SER A 106 6.18 -0.66 -14.17
C SER A 106 5.49 -0.92 -12.82
N GLY A 107 4.88 -2.09 -12.64
CA GLY A 107 4.08 -2.43 -11.46
C GLY A 107 2.77 -1.66 -11.33
N GLU A 108 2.36 -0.92 -12.36
CA GLU A 108 1.14 -0.11 -12.33
C GLU A 108 -0.12 -0.96 -12.21
N ILE A 109 -1.02 -0.54 -11.34
CA ILE A 109 -2.25 -1.25 -11.03
C ILE A 109 -3.43 -0.66 -11.82
N CYS A 110 -4.18 -1.54 -12.49
CA CYS A 110 -5.42 -1.19 -13.19
C CYS A 110 -6.63 -1.71 -12.41
N LEU A 111 -7.07 -0.94 -11.41
CA LEU A 111 -8.26 -1.21 -10.61
C LEU A 111 -9.18 0.02 -10.58
N ASP A 112 -10.48 -0.21 -10.62
CA ASP A 112 -11.48 0.86 -10.69
C ASP A 112 -11.56 1.70 -9.40
N ILE A 113 -11.26 1.09 -8.25
CA ILE A 113 -11.15 1.78 -6.95
C ILE A 113 -10.03 2.82 -6.90
N LEU A 114 -8.99 2.66 -7.73
CA LEU A 114 -7.89 3.62 -7.88
C LEU A 114 -8.16 4.60 -9.03
N ARG A 115 -9.38 4.59 -9.57
CA ARG A 115 -9.82 5.42 -10.71
C ARG A 115 -11.19 6.02 -10.43
N ARG A 116 -12.23 5.43 -11.02
CA ARG A 116 -13.59 6.00 -11.06
C ARG A 116 -14.43 5.70 -9.83
N GLU A 117 -14.07 4.69 -9.05
CA GLU A 117 -14.79 4.29 -7.83
C GLU A 117 -14.15 4.84 -6.55
N TRP A 118 -13.10 5.66 -6.69
CA TRP A 118 -12.50 6.35 -5.56
C TRP A 118 -13.47 7.35 -4.94
N SER A 119 -13.45 7.43 -3.62
CA SER A 119 -14.12 8.50 -2.88
C SER A 119 -13.30 8.93 -1.67
N PRO A 120 -13.44 10.18 -1.18
CA PRO A 120 -12.75 10.66 0.02
C PRO A 120 -13.05 9.91 1.33
N ALA A 121 -14.04 9.01 1.30
CA ALA A 121 -14.48 8.20 2.44
C ALA A 121 -13.63 6.94 2.65
N TRP A 122 -12.87 6.52 1.64
CA TRP A 122 -11.82 5.52 1.79
C TRP A 122 -10.71 6.01 2.74
#